data_AF-A0A3M1HY10-F1
#
_entry.id   AF-A0A3M1HY10-F1
#
_cell.length_a   1.000
_cell.length_b   1.000
_cell.length_c   1.000
_cell.angle_alpha   90.00
_cell.angle_beta   90.00
_cell.angle_gamma   90.00
#
_symmetry.space_group_name_H-M   'P 1'
#
loop_
_entity.id
_entity.type
_entity.pdbx_description
1 polymer ?
#
loop_
_entity_poly.entity_id
_entity_poly.type
_entity_poly.pdbx_seq_one_letter_code
_entity_poly.pdbx_strand_id
1 'polypeptide(L)'
;MARVEYKKKQKVSMRLVRFVRTLLRNRKTKAGSSAATRRAQSLVEFAVFLPIFIMLVSGITEFGFMLNYYLTLLDGTRESARLFSNFTPFEEPPTGQNCNFDGDANCDNEAFYQGAAAAVIDAIEPLELDPAADDVIISVFSITEDGSVSRFPSDTGEWRWYNNHASRLSTEEIASRLNTNAPATGALLVEVFYDYHQVLKLPWLLVFVSDPVTLHAYSIMPLSAAEPTPTPMSP
;
A
#
# COMPACT_ATOMS: atom_id res chain seq x y z
N MET A 1 9.75 15.73 -109.14
CA MET A 1 10.64 15.99 -107.99
C MET A 1 9.96 15.88 -106.60
N ALA A 2 8.64 15.63 -106.47
CA ALA A 2 7.94 15.62 -105.17
C ALA A 2 8.10 14.33 -104.32
N ARG A 3 8.61 13.22 -104.88
CA ARG A 3 8.63 11.91 -104.20
C ARG A 3 9.80 11.71 -103.23
N VAL A 4 10.84 12.54 -103.32
CA VAL A 4 12.06 12.44 -102.49
C VAL A 4 11.88 13.19 -101.15
N GLU A 5 11.10 14.27 -101.16
CA GLU A 5 10.93 15.14 -100.00
C GLU A 5 10.05 14.51 -98.90
N TYR A 6 9.08 13.69 -99.29
CA TYR A 6 8.17 13.02 -98.35
C TYR A 6 8.88 11.94 -97.51
N LYS A 7 9.81 11.18 -98.10
CA LYS A 7 10.62 10.16 -97.40
C LYS A 7 11.56 10.77 -96.34
N LYS A 8 11.97 12.03 -96.52
CA LYS A 8 12.89 12.72 -95.61
C LYS A 8 12.16 13.18 -94.34
N LYS A 9 10.93 13.70 -94.43
CA LYS A 9 10.10 14.08 -93.27
C LYS A 9 9.72 12.88 -92.38
N GLN A 10 9.43 11.72 -92.99
CA GLN A 10 9.04 10.51 -92.25
C GLN A 10 10.21 9.87 -91.46
N LYS A 11 11.44 9.93 -92.00
CA LYS A 11 12.65 9.43 -91.30
C LYS A 11 13.05 10.29 -90.10
N VAL A 12 12.84 11.60 -90.16
CA VAL A 12 13.15 12.53 -89.06
C VAL A 12 12.17 12.36 -87.90
N SER A 13 10.87 12.23 -88.19
CA SER A 13 9.83 11.95 -87.20
C SER A 13 10.11 10.64 -86.43
N MET A 14 10.57 9.60 -87.12
CA MET A 14 10.85 8.29 -86.50
C MET A 14 12.14 8.28 -85.65
N ARG A 15 13.16 9.08 -85.99
CA ARG A 15 14.36 9.28 -85.18
C ARG A 15 14.07 10.11 -83.92
N LEU A 16 13.20 11.13 -84.04
CA LEU A 16 12.78 11.95 -82.91
C LEU A 16 11.95 11.14 -81.90
N VAL A 17 11.02 10.30 -82.37
CA VAL A 17 10.20 9.43 -81.51
C VAL A 17 11.05 8.35 -80.81
N ARG A 18 12.10 7.81 -81.47
CA ARG A 18 13.06 6.91 -80.81
C ARG A 18 13.94 7.65 -79.81
N PHE A 19 14.38 8.87 -80.11
CA PHE A 19 15.20 9.67 -79.19
C PHE A 19 14.42 10.09 -77.94
N VAL A 20 13.15 10.49 -78.09
CA VAL A 20 12.24 10.81 -76.98
C VAL A 20 11.89 9.57 -76.16
N ARG A 21 11.67 8.39 -76.80
CA ARG A 21 11.48 7.12 -76.06
C ARG A 21 12.75 6.62 -75.35
N THR A 22 13.94 6.97 -75.84
CA THR A 22 15.21 6.66 -75.16
C THR A 22 15.48 7.62 -74.00
N LEU A 23 15.06 8.89 -74.11
CA LEU A 23 15.11 9.86 -73.00
C LEU A 23 14.06 9.59 -71.91
N LEU A 24 12.95 8.93 -72.25
CA LEU A 24 11.90 8.54 -71.29
C LEU A 24 12.06 7.11 -70.74
N ARG A 25 13.20 6.44 -70.99
CA ARG A 25 13.46 5.11 -70.47
C ARG A 25 14.31 5.16 -69.21
N ASN A 26 13.69 4.75 -68.11
CA ASN A 26 14.32 4.30 -66.87
C ASN A 26 15.07 5.36 -66.06
N ARG A 27 14.31 6.29 -65.47
CA ARG A 27 14.58 6.65 -64.08
C ARG A 27 13.85 5.63 -63.19
N LYS A 28 14.39 4.41 -63.13
CA LYS A 28 14.11 3.54 -61.97
C LYS A 28 14.68 4.31 -60.78
N THR A 29 13.80 4.98 -60.05
CA THR A 29 14.09 5.44 -58.70
C THR A 29 14.59 4.22 -57.95
N LYS A 30 15.91 4.18 -57.73
CA LYS A 30 16.50 3.16 -56.87
C LYS A 30 15.76 3.28 -55.54
N ALA A 31 15.14 2.18 -55.15
CA ALA A 31 14.64 1.94 -53.83
C ALA A 31 15.76 2.23 -52.81
N GLY A 32 15.76 3.45 -52.30
CA GLY A 32 16.63 3.90 -51.22
C GLY A 32 15.85 4.12 -49.92
N SER A 33 14.61 3.63 -49.81
CA SER A 33 13.80 3.85 -48.61
C SER A 33 13.94 2.76 -47.56
N SER A 34 14.66 1.65 -47.79
CA SER A 34 14.70 0.58 -46.79
C SER A 34 15.40 1.01 -45.49
N ALA A 35 16.44 1.83 -45.54
CA ALA A 35 17.14 2.31 -44.35
C ALA A 35 16.36 3.40 -43.60
N ALA A 36 15.74 4.35 -44.32
CA ALA A 36 14.93 5.41 -43.71
C ALA A 36 13.59 4.90 -43.16
N THR A 37 12.92 4.00 -43.88
CA THR A 37 11.68 3.34 -43.43
C THR A 37 11.92 2.45 -42.21
N ARG A 38 13.04 1.72 -42.15
CA ARG A 38 13.40 0.92 -40.95
C ARG A 38 13.69 1.78 -39.72
N ARG A 39 14.37 2.94 -39.89
CA ARG A 39 14.62 3.90 -38.79
C ARG A 39 13.34 4.57 -38.29
N ALA A 40 12.41 4.88 -39.19
CA ALA A 40 11.11 5.43 -38.82
C ALA A 40 10.25 4.39 -38.09
N GLN A 41 10.29 3.12 -38.51
CA GLN A 41 9.56 2.03 -37.87
C GLN A 41 10.04 1.78 -36.42
N SER A 42 11.36 1.71 -36.19
CA SER A 42 11.89 1.52 -34.83
C SER A 42 11.54 2.69 -33.89
N LEU A 43 11.43 3.91 -34.43
CA LEU A 43 11.02 5.09 -33.66
C LEU A 43 9.54 4.99 -33.25
N VAL A 44 8.67 4.50 -34.15
CA VAL A 44 7.25 4.30 -33.86
C VAL A 44 7.04 3.17 -32.85
N GLU A 45 7.76 2.06 -33.00
CA GLU A 45 7.71 0.96 -32.03
C GLU A 45 8.13 1.47 -30.64
N PHE A 46 9.25 2.18 -30.53
CA PHE A 46 9.68 2.78 -29.26
C PHE A 46 8.67 3.79 -28.70
N ALA A 47 8.09 4.65 -29.53
CA ALA A 47 7.12 5.65 -29.11
C ALA A 47 5.84 5.04 -28.51
N VAL A 48 5.46 3.83 -28.94
CA VAL A 48 4.31 3.12 -28.38
C VAL A 48 4.66 2.37 -27.09
N PHE A 49 5.88 1.83 -26.97
CA PHE A 49 6.31 1.15 -25.74
C PHE A 49 6.64 2.10 -24.60
N LEU A 50 7.20 3.27 -24.90
CA LEU A 50 7.62 4.26 -23.91
C LEU A 50 6.52 4.66 -22.89
N PRO A 51 5.28 5.02 -23.29
CA PRO A 51 4.24 5.39 -22.33
C PRO A 51 3.83 4.21 -21.43
N ILE A 52 3.80 2.98 -21.95
CA ILE A 52 3.51 1.78 -21.16
C ILE A 52 4.63 1.54 -20.15
N PHE A 53 5.88 1.70 -20.59
CA PHE A 53 7.04 1.58 -19.71
C PHE A 53 7.03 2.62 -18.59
N ILE A 54 6.72 3.89 -18.90
CA ILE A 54 6.59 4.96 -17.89
C ILE A 54 5.45 4.67 -16.91
N MET A 55 4.30 4.18 -17.40
CA MET A 55 3.18 3.79 -16.55
C MET A 55 3.58 2.65 -15.60
N LEU A 56 4.33 1.66 -16.10
CA LEU A 56 4.82 0.54 -15.28
C LEU A 56 5.84 1.00 -14.23
N VAL A 57 6.85 1.77 -14.65
CA VAL A 57 7.88 2.27 -13.72
C VAL A 57 7.26 3.15 -12.65
N SER A 58 6.35 4.05 -13.03
CA SER A 58 5.66 4.91 -12.07
C SER A 58 4.82 4.12 -11.06
N GLY A 59 4.09 3.09 -11.50
CA GLY A 59 3.33 2.23 -10.59
C GLY A 59 4.22 1.50 -9.58
N ILE A 60 5.36 0.97 -10.03
CA ILE A 60 6.33 0.30 -9.14
C ILE A 60 6.97 1.31 -8.18
N THR A 61 7.30 2.52 -8.64
CA THR A 61 7.87 3.57 -7.79
C THR A 61 6.87 4.02 -6.72
N GLU A 62 5.62 4.29 -7.09
CA GLU A 62 4.56 4.68 -6.14
C GLU A 62 4.29 3.58 -5.11
N PHE A 63 4.19 2.32 -5.56
CA PHE A 63 4.08 1.17 -4.66
C PHE A 63 5.29 1.06 -3.73
N GLY A 64 6.50 1.33 -4.22
CA GLY A 64 7.71 1.34 -3.40
C GLY A 64 7.65 2.38 -2.29
N PHE A 65 7.14 3.58 -2.56
CA PHE A 65 6.91 4.60 -1.54
C PHE A 65 5.86 4.14 -0.53
N MET A 66 4.69 3.69 -0.98
CA MET A 66 3.63 3.19 -0.09
C MET A 66 4.11 2.04 0.81
N LEU A 67 4.88 1.10 0.25
CA LEU A 67 5.45 -0.01 1.01
C LEU A 67 6.46 0.48 2.05
N ASN A 68 7.28 1.49 1.75
CA ASN A 68 8.19 2.05 2.72
C ASN A 68 7.45 2.65 3.92
N TYR A 69 6.36 3.39 3.67
CA TYR A 69 5.49 3.92 4.75
C TYR A 69 4.89 2.78 5.56
N TYR A 70 4.36 1.75 4.90
CA TYR A 70 3.80 0.58 5.57
C TYR A 70 4.82 -0.13 6.47
N LEU A 71 6.07 -0.30 6.02
CA LEU A 71 7.13 -0.92 6.81
C LEU A 71 7.47 -0.08 8.05
N THR A 72 7.53 1.25 7.93
CA THR A 72 7.73 2.16 9.08
C THR A 72 6.62 1.99 10.11
N LEU A 73 5.35 1.98 9.67
CA LEU A 73 4.20 1.75 10.57
C LEU A 73 4.29 0.40 11.26
N LEU A 74 4.63 -0.64 10.50
CA LEU A 74 4.76 -2.01 11.02
C LEU A 74 5.88 -2.12 12.06
N ASP A 75 7.03 -1.51 11.81
CA ASP A 75 8.13 -1.50 12.77
C ASP A 75 7.77 -0.70 14.03
N GLY A 76 7.03 0.40 13.89
CA GLY A 76 6.50 1.17 15.03
C GLY A 76 5.54 0.37 15.91
N THR A 77 4.58 -0.34 15.32
CA THR A 77 3.67 -1.22 16.09
C THR A 77 4.41 -2.33 16.82
N ARG A 78 5.45 -2.92 16.19
CA ARG A 78 6.26 -3.97 16.79
C ARG A 78 7.09 -3.48 17.95
N GLU A 79 7.74 -2.33 17.81
CA GLU A 79 8.59 -1.79 18.87
C GLU A 79 7.76 -1.37 20.08
N SER A 80 6.63 -0.70 19.87
CA SER A 80 5.68 -0.38 20.95
C SER A 80 5.16 -1.65 21.63
N ALA A 81 4.67 -2.63 20.87
CA ALA A 81 4.16 -3.88 21.45
C ALA A 81 5.25 -4.62 22.26
N ARG A 82 6.50 -4.59 21.80
CA ARG A 82 7.65 -5.18 22.51
C ARG A 82 7.94 -4.48 23.82
N LEU A 83 7.95 -3.15 23.81
CA LEU A 83 8.21 -2.36 25.00
C LEU A 83 7.08 -2.55 26.03
N PHE A 84 5.83 -2.41 25.60
CA PHE A 84 4.64 -2.44 26.47
C PHE A 84 4.22 -3.84 26.91
N SER A 85 4.73 -4.91 26.28
CA SER A 85 4.57 -6.29 26.77
C SER A 85 5.12 -6.54 28.18
N ASN A 86 6.01 -5.67 28.68
CA ASN A 86 6.61 -5.77 30.00
C ASN A 86 5.93 -4.89 31.07
N PHE A 87 4.90 -4.13 30.70
CA PHE A 87 4.18 -3.24 31.60
C PHE A 87 2.79 -3.80 31.94
N THR A 88 2.15 -3.23 32.96
CA THR A 88 0.78 -3.62 33.33
C THR A 88 -0.24 -2.64 32.74
N PRO A 89 -1.27 -3.13 32.03
CA PRO A 89 -2.40 -2.31 31.58
C PRO A 89 -3.41 -2.07 32.70
N PHE A 90 -3.19 -2.62 33.90
CA PHE A 90 -4.09 -2.54 35.04
C PHE A 90 -3.44 -1.77 36.19
N GLU A 91 -4.23 -0.92 36.86
CA GLU A 91 -3.87 -0.28 38.12
C GLU A 91 -4.20 -1.18 39.32
N GLU A 92 -3.44 -1.05 40.41
CA GLU A 92 -3.84 -1.66 41.67
C GLU A 92 -5.10 -0.96 42.20
N PRO A 93 -6.15 -1.70 42.60
CA PRO A 93 -7.33 -1.06 43.13
C PRO A 93 -7.01 -0.38 44.46
N PRO A 94 -7.69 0.74 44.79
CA PRO A 94 -7.63 1.31 46.13
C PRO A 94 -8.01 0.24 47.19
N THR A 95 -7.37 0.28 48.37
CA THR A 95 -7.61 -0.70 49.44
C THR A 95 -9.10 -0.86 49.75
N GLY A 96 -9.65 -2.05 49.51
CA GLY A 96 -11.05 -2.39 49.78
C GLY A 96 -11.98 -2.38 48.54
N GLN A 97 -11.45 -2.15 47.35
CA GLN A 97 -12.17 -2.31 46.08
C GLN A 97 -11.55 -3.48 45.31
N ASN A 98 -12.38 -4.36 44.75
CA ASN A 98 -11.89 -5.41 43.86
C ASN A 98 -11.96 -4.89 42.43
N CYS A 99 -10.87 -5.02 41.67
CA CYS A 99 -10.91 -4.91 40.21
C CYS A 99 -11.76 -6.06 39.69
N ASN A 100 -13.07 -5.86 39.66
CA ASN A 100 -13.96 -6.88 39.15
C ASN A 100 -14.05 -6.68 37.65
N PHE A 101 -13.71 -7.73 36.89
CA PHE A 101 -13.84 -7.78 35.43
C PHE A 101 -15.28 -7.56 34.93
N ASP A 102 -16.25 -7.45 35.85
CA ASP A 102 -17.69 -7.27 35.63
C ASP A 102 -18.21 -5.82 35.81
N GLY A 103 -17.33 -4.80 35.85
CA GLY A 103 -17.73 -3.40 35.59
C GLY A 103 -17.99 -2.48 36.78
N ASP A 104 -17.64 -2.86 38.02
CA ASP A 104 -17.86 -2.01 39.21
C ASP A 104 -16.64 -1.13 39.60
N ALA A 105 -15.48 -1.33 38.98
CA ALA A 105 -14.31 -0.45 39.07
C ALA A 105 -13.46 -0.56 37.80
N ASN A 106 -13.30 0.54 37.06
CA ASN A 106 -12.37 0.60 35.92
C ASN A 106 -10.93 0.65 36.47
N CYS A 107 -10.23 -0.49 36.41
CA CYS A 107 -8.83 -0.60 36.78
C CYS A 107 -7.90 -0.49 35.58
N ASP A 108 -8.37 0.03 34.44
CA ASP A 108 -7.53 0.26 33.27
C ASP A 108 -6.56 1.42 33.54
N ASN A 109 -5.27 1.13 33.36
CA ASN A 109 -4.20 2.12 33.47
C ASN A 109 -4.14 2.94 32.18
N GLU A 110 -4.80 4.09 32.15
CA GLU A 110 -4.81 4.97 30.98
C GLU A 110 -3.39 5.35 30.52
N ALA A 111 -2.45 5.52 31.44
CA ALA A 111 -1.06 5.84 31.10
C ALA A 111 -0.34 4.71 30.36
N PHE A 112 -0.75 3.44 30.56
CA PHE A 112 -0.26 2.32 29.77
C PHE A 112 -0.69 2.45 28.30
N TYR A 113 -1.99 2.67 28.05
CA TYR A 113 -2.52 2.73 26.70
C TYR A 113 -2.04 3.98 25.95
N GLN A 114 -2.07 5.13 26.62
CA GLN A 114 -1.52 6.38 26.08
C GLN A 114 -0.02 6.24 25.82
N GLY A 115 0.73 5.65 26.74
CA GLY A 115 2.17 5.40 26.56
C GLY A 115 2.47 4.48 25.38
N ALA A 116 1.70 3.40 25.22
CA ALA A 116 1.87 2.46 24.13
C ALA A 116 1.62 3.14 22.77
N ALA A 117 0.55 3.93 22.67
CA ALA A 117 0.25 4.68 21.46
C ALA A 117 1.28 5.78 21.18
N ALA A 118 1.74 6.51 22.19
CA ALA A 118 2.81 7.50 22.05
C ALA A 118 4.12 6.86 21.57
N ALA A 119 4.47 5.68 22.08
CA ALA A 119 5.67 4.96 21.63
C ALA A 119 5.57 4.52 20.16
N VAL A 120 4.37 4.28 19.63
CA VAL A 120 4.19 4.07 18.19
C VAL A 120 4.49 5.35 17.42
N ILE A 121 3.92 6.48 17.86
CA ILE A 121 4.10 7.79 17.21
C ILE A 121 5.59 8.17 17.17
N ASP A 122 6.30 7.98 18.28
CA ASP A 122 7.75 8.24 18.35
C ASP A 122 8.53 7.31 17.42
N ALA A 123 8.13 6.03 17.31
CA ALA A 123 8.83 5.03 16.51
C ALA A 123 8.62 5.20 15.00
N ILE A 124 7.53 5.84 14.57
CA ILE A 124 7.24 6.08 13.16
C ILE A 124 7.83 7.39 12.62
N GLU A 125 8.46 8.22 13.47
CA GLU A 125 9.13 9.44 13.03
C GLU A 125 10.09 9.15 11.85
N PRO A 126 10.09 9.97 10.79
CA PRO A 126 9.48 11.30 10.68
C PRO A 126 8.03 11.31 10.16
N LEU A 127 7.33 10.18 10.17
CA LEU A 127 5.92 10.13 9.75
C LEU A 127 5.03 10.78 10.81
N GLU A 128 4.31 11.84 10.43
CA GLU A 128 3.33 12.49 11.29
C GLU A 128 1.92 11.97 10.99
N LEU A 129 1.16 11.67 12.04
CA LEU A 129 -0.25 11.27 11.94
C LEU A 129 -1.16 12.49 11.75
N ASP A 130 -2.14 12.38 10.86
CA ASP A 130 -3.21 13.37 10.73
C ASP A 130 -4.27 13.17 11.83
N PRO A 131 -4.45 14.13 12.76
CA PRO A 131 -5.44 14.01 13.83
C PRO A 131 -6.90 13.88 13.34
N ALA A 132 -7.21 14.24 12.09
CA ALA A 132 -8.56 14.17 11.54
C ALA A 132 -8.87 12.87 10.77
N ALA A 133 -7.86 12.05 10.45
CA ALA A 133 -8.01 10.85 9.63
C ALA A 133 -7.36 9.62 10.27
N ASP A 134 -6.15 9.75 10.77
CA ASP A 134 -5.34 8.63 11.24
C ASP A 134 -5.72 8.21 12.66
N ASP A 135 -5.28 7.02 13.08
CA ASP A 135 -5.48 6.57 14.45
C ASP A 135 -4.43 5.55 14.90
N VAL A 136 -4.22 5.49 16.21
CA VAL A 136 -3.47 4.42 16.87
C VAL A 136 -4.40 3.76 17.87
N ILE A 137 -4.53 2.44 17.76
CA ILE A 137 -5.46 1.67 18.58
C ILE A 137 -4.66 0.65 19.40
N ILE A 138 -4.89 0.66 20.70
CA ILE A 138 -4.28 -0.27 21.65
C ILE A 138 -5.39 -1.13 22.24
N SER A 139 -5.17 -2.43 22.29
CA SER A 139 -6.12 -3.35 22.91
C SER A 139 -5.37 -4.46 23.62
N VAL A 140 -5.90 -4.87 24.76
CA VAL A 140 -5.36 -5.99 25.53
C VAL A 140 -6.41 -7.09 25.56
N PHE A 141 -5.96 -8.33 25.40
CA PHE A 141 -6.78 -9.52 25.48
C PHE A 141 -6.34 -10.37 26.65
N SER A 142 -7.29 -10.82 27.45
CA SER A 142 -7.12 -11.91 28.41
C SER A 142 -7.85 -13.13 27.88
N ILE A 143 -7.12 -14.22 27.70
CA ILE A 143 -7.60 -15.46 27.12
C ILE A 143 -7.48 -16.55 28.17
N THR A 144 -8.60 -17.17 28.51
CA THR A 144 -8.70 -18.24 29.49
C THR A 144 -8.46 -19.62 28.87
N GLU A 145 -8.27 -20.65 29.71
CA GLU A 145 -8.10 -22.03 29.24
C GLU A 145 -9.36 -22.59 28.56
N ASP A 146 -10.56 -22.09 28.89
CA ASP A 146 -11.82 -22.45 28.23
C ASP A 146 -12.02 -21.74 26.88
N GLY A 147 -11.07 -20.87 26.48
CA GLY A 147 -11.12 -20.11 25.24
C GLY A 147 -12.04 -18.89 25.29
N SER A 148 -12.47 -18.46 26.48
CA SER A 148 -13.14 -17.18 26.65
C SER A 148 -12.15 -16.02 26.52
N VAL A 149 -12.56 -14.98 25.81
CA VAL A 149 -11.71 -13.83 25.46
C VAL A 149 -12.34 -12.57 26.04
N SER A 150 -11.63 -11.93 26.96
CA SER A 150 -11.97 -10.61 27.48
C SER A 150 -11.05 -9.58 26.84
N ARG A 151 -11.60 -8.41 26.48
CA ARG A 151 -10.87 -7.34 25.81
C ARG A 151 -10.87 -6.08 26.68
N PHE A 152 -9.72 -5.39 26.74
CA PHE A 152 -9.49 -4.19 27.54
C PHE A 152 -8.99 -3.01 26.68
N PRO A 153 -9.34 -1.75 27.02
CA PRO A 153 -10.05 -1.32 28.23
C PRO A 153 -11.45 -1.91 28.41
N SER A 154 -11.86 -2.16 29.64
CA SER A 154 -13.07 -2.92 30.00
C SER A 154 -14.38 -2.26 29.56
N ASP A 155 -14.38 -0.94 29.41
CA ASP A 155 -15.53 -0.13 29.01
C ASP A 155 -15.71 -0.01 27.48
N THR A 156 -14.61 0.13 26.74
CA THR A 156 -14.61 0.34 25.29
C THR A 156 -14.14 -0.86 24.48
N GLY A 157 -13.39 -1.78 25.10
CA GLY A 157 -12.61 -2.84 24.45
C GLY A 157 -11.32 -2.34 23.79
N GLU A 158 -11.18 -1.06 23.51
CA GLU A 158 -10.02 -0.53 22.81
C GLU A 158 -9.78 0.93 23.16
N TRP A 159 -8.50 1.28 23.30
CA TRP A 159 -8.07 2.65 23.49
C TRP A 159 -7.65 3.24 22.16
N ARG A 160 -8.07 4.47 21.86
CA ARG A 160 -7.89 5.14 20.57
C ARG A 160 -7.26 6.52 20.76
N TRP A 161 -6.26 6.84 19.95
CA TRP A 161 -5.53 8.10 20.06
C TRP A 161 -6.33 9.30 19.53
N TYR A 162 -6.94 9.18 18.34
CA TYR A 162 -7.73 10.25 17.71
C TYR A 162 -9.22 9.92 17.55
N ASN A 163 -9.65 8.68 17.81
CA ASN A 163 -11.04 8.23 17.67
C ASN A 163 -11.60 8.30 16.23
N ASN A 164 -10.74 8.16 15.23
CA ASN A 164 -11.12 8.16 13.81
C ASN A 164 -11.40 6.75 13.29
N HIS A 165 -10.75 5.73 13.87
CA HIS A 165 -10.88 4.34 13.48
C HIS A 165 -11.33 3.45 14.64
N ALA A 166 -11.71 2.22 14.29
CA ALA A 166 -11.96 1.13 15.23
C ALA A 166 -11.06 -0.05 14.87
N SER A 167 -10.75 -0.90 15.84
CA SER A 167 -9.92 -2.08 15.60
C SER A 167 -10.51 -2.95 14.49
N ARG A 168 -9.65 -3.43 13.59
CA ARG A 168 -10.07 -4.39 12.55
C ARG A 168 -10.13 -5.83 13.07
N LEU A 169 -9.53 -6.10 14.22
CA LEU A 169 -9.51 -7.43 14.84
C LEU A 169 -10.55 -7.47 15.96
N SER A 170 -11.71 -8.07 15.68
CA SER A 170 -12.77 -8.21 16.67
C SER A 170 -12.46 -9.29 17.69
N THR A 171 -13.08 -9.21 18.87
CA THR A 171 -12.94 -10.24 19.92
C THR A 171 -13.42 -11.60 19.43
N GLU A 172 -14.47 -11.64 18.61
CA GLU A 172 -15.01 -12.87 18.01
C GLU A 172 -14.07 -13.47 16.98
N GLU A 173 -13.44 -12.63 16.14
CA GLU A 173 -12.44 -13.09 15.18
C GLU A 173 -11.25 -13.71 15.90
N ILE A 174 -10.79 -13.08 16.99
CA ILE A 174 -9.70 -13.62 17.81
C ILE A 174 -10.13 -14.94 18.44
N ALA A 175 -11.30 -15.00 19.09
CA ALA A 175 -11.83 -16.21 19.68
C ALA A 175 -11.93 -17.37 18.66
N SER A 176 -12.33 -17.07 17.41
CA SER A 176 -12.42 -18.06 16.34
C SER A 176 -11.07 -18.62 15.87
N ARG A 177 -9.97 -17.91 16.16
CA ARG A 177 -8.60 -18.28 15.77
C ARG A 177 -7.83 -18.99 16.89
N LEU A 178 -8.38 -19.05 18.10
CA LEU A 178 -7.72 -19.70 19.23
C LEU A 178 -7.72 -21.23 19.07
N ASN A 179 -6.62 -21.83 19.50
CA ASN A 179 -6.55 -23.28 19.68
C ASN A 179 -7.15 -23.63 21.04
N THR A 180 -8.15 -24.51 21.06
CA THR A 180 -8.86 -24.93 22.28
C THR A 180 -7.99 -25.67 23.30
N ASN A 181 -6.74 -26.03 22.95
CA ASN A 181 -5.78 -26.64 23.87
C ASN A 181 -4.64 -25.69 24.27
N ALA A 182 -4.73 -24.40 23.90
CA ALA A 182 -3.75 -23.42 24.31
C ALA A 182 -3.90 -23.10 25.80
N PRO A 183 -2.80 -22.92 26.54
CA PRO A 183 -2.86 -22.39 27.90
C PRO A 183 -3.51 -21.00 27.94
N ALA A 184 -4.00 -20.62 29.12
CA ALA A 184 -4.38 -19.25 29.40
C ALA A 184 -3.22 -18.30 29.07
N THR A 185 -3.54 -17.16 28.47
CA THR A 185 -2.53 -16.18 28.05
C THR A 185 -3.11 -14.78 27.97
N GLY A 186 -2.24 -13.78 28.05
CA GLY A 186 -2.58 -12.40 27.73
C GLY A 186 -1.90 -11.98 26.43
N ALA A 187 -2.55 -11.10 25.67
CA ALA A 187 -2.00 -10.55 24.44
C ALA A 187 -2.22 -9.04 24.34
N LEU A 188 -1.19 -8.31 23.91
CA LEU A 188 -1.25 -6.91 23.55
C LEU A 188 -1.36 -6.79 22.02
N LEU A 189 -2.40 -6.12 21.54
CA LEU A 189 -2.59 -5.73 20.16
C LEU A 189 -2.32 -4.24 20.01
N VAL A 190 -1.44 -3.90 19.08
CA VAL A 190 -1.13 -2.52 18.68
C VAL A 190 -1.46 -2.40 17.20
N GLU A 191 -2.32 -1.45 16.86
CA GLU A 191 -2.75 -1.16 15.48
C GLU A 191 -2.51 0.30 15.13
N VAL A 192 -2.17 0.56 13.88
CA VAL A 192 -2.08 1.92 13.32
C VAL A 192 -2.84 1.99 12.01
N PHE A 193 -3.63 3.04 11.88
CA PHE A 193 -4.33 3.44 10.68
C PHE A 193 -3.70 4.73 10.17
N TYR A 194 -3.23 4.70 8.92
CA TYR A 194 -2.55 5.82 8.30
C TYR A 194 -3.04 6.03 6.86
N ASP A 195 -3.58 7.20 6.56
CA ASP A 195 -4.04 7.57 5.23
C ASP A 195 -2.85 8.01 4.35
N TYR A 196 -2.38 7.06 3.55
CA TYR A 196 -1.30 7.30 2.61
C TYR A 196 -1.78 8.15 1.42
N HIS A 197 -1.19 9.33 1.30
CA HIS A 197 -1.34 10.19 0.13
C HIS A 197 -0.30 9.85 -0.93
N GLN A 198 -0.76 9.70 -2.17
CA GLN A 198 0.14 9.36 -3.27
C GLN A 198 1.23 10.43 -3.45
N VAL A 199 2.49 10.01 -3.53
CA VAL A 199 3.65 10.90 -3.64
C VAL A 199 3.74 11.50 -5.03
N LEU A 200 3.56 10.69 -6.08
CA LEU A 200 3.66 11.14 -7.46
C LEU A 200 2.37 11.77 -8.00
N LYS A 201 1.22 11.57 -7.34
CA LYS A 201 -0.11 12.11 -7.70
C LYS A 201 -0.47 11.95 -9.18
N LEU A 202 -0.19 10.77 -9.74
CA LEU A 202 -0.28 10.53 -11.17
C LEU A 202 -1.73 10.26 -11.62
N PRO A 203 -2.27 11.02 -12.58
CA PRO A 203 -3.68 10.88 -12.99
C PRO A 203 -4.07 9.49 -13.51
N TRP A 204 -3.13 8.75 -14.09
CA TRP A 204 -3.39 7.39 -14.58
C TRP A 204 -3.41 6.33 -13.48
N LEU A 205 -2.80 6.60 -12.31
CA LEU A 205 -2.86 5.70 -11.15
C LEU A 205 -4.18 5.87 -10.39
N LEU A 206 -4.74 7.08 -10.35
CA LEU A 206 -6.02 7.38 -9.70
C LEU A 206 -7.21 6.58 -10.23
N VAL A 207 -7.09 6.04 -11.46
CA VAL A 207 -8.12 5.16 -12.04
C VAL A 207 -8.14 3.78 -11.37
N PHE A 208 -7.02 3.35 -10.79
CA PHE A 208 -6.85 2.02 -10.19
C PHE A 208 -6.79 2.07 -8.67
N VAL A 209 -6.24 3.14 -8.10
CA VAL A 209 -6.01 3.29 -6.66
C VAL A 209 -6.49 4.68 -6.23
N SER A 210 -7.30 4.73 -5.17
CA SER A 210 -7.77 5.99 -4.59
C SER A 210 -6.63 6.80 -3.98
N ASP A 211 -6.88 8.08 -3.71
CA ASP A 211 -6.00 8.94 -2.93
C ASP A 211 -6.90 9.72 -1.95
N PRO A 212 -6.83 9.45 -0.62
CA PRO A 212 -5.86 8.59 0.07
C PRO A 212 -6.15 7.07 -0.02
N VAL A 213 -5.18 6.29 0.45
CA VAL A 213 -5.30 4.85 0.73
C VAL A 213 -4.99 4.58 2.20
N THR A 214 -5.95 4.05 2.96
CA THR A 214 -5.72 3.69 4.36
C THR A 214 -4.83 2.46 4.49
N LEU A 215 -3.62 2.67 4.99
CA LEU A 215 -2.70 1.64 5.42
C LEU A 215 -3.07 1.18 6.84
N HIS A 216 -3.02 -0.13 7.07
CA HIS A 216 -3.29 -0.72 8.38
C HIS A 216 -2.18 -1.68 8.73
N ALA A 217 -1.38 -1.32 9.73
CA ALA A 217 -0.34 -2.16 10.29
C ALA A 217 -0.72 -2.59 11.70
N TYR A 218 -0.38 -3.82 12.07
CA TYR A 218 -0.66 -4.33 13.41
C TYR A 218 0.43 -5.28 13.88
N SER A 219 0.60 -5.34 15.20
CA SER A 219 1.45 -6.30 15.88
C SER A 219 0.76 -6.84 17.12
N ILE A 220 0.95 -8.13 17.38
CA ILE A 220 0.44 -8.82 18.57
C ILE A 220 1.63 -9.38 19.34
N MET A 221 1.71 -9.10 20.63
CA MET A 221 2.74 -9.66 21.52
C MET A 221 2.12 -10.28 22.77
N PRO A 222 2.75 -11.32 23.36
CA PRO A 222 2.29 -11.85 24.64
C PRO A 222 2.41 -10.78 25.72
N LEU A 223 1.43 -10.72 26.61
CA LEU A 223 1.39 -9.78 27.74
C LEU A 223 1.03 -10.56 29.01
N SER A 224 2.04 -10.91 29.81
CA SER A 224 1.84 -11.73 31.01
C SER A 224 0.97 -11.05 32.06
N ALA A 225 0.97 -9.72 32.11
CA ALA A 225 0.12 -8.96 33.03
C ALA A 225 -1.39 -9.16 32.77
N ALA A 226 -1.76 -9.57 31.56
CA ALA A 226 -3.15 -9.87 31.17
C ALA A 226 -3.49 -11.36 31.16
N GLU A 227 -2.60 -12.21 31.68
CA GLU A 227 -2.92 -13.61 31.89
C GLU A 227 -4.02 -13.75 32.96
N PRO A 228 -5.12 -14.48 32.67
CA PRO A 228 -6.18 -14.67 33.64
C PRO A 228 -5.63 -15.38 34.87
N THR A 229 -5.59 -14.67 36.00
CA THR A 229 -5.08 -15.22 37.26
C THR A 229 -6.19 -15.97 37.98
N PRO A 230 -6.02 -17.25 38.36
CA PRO A 230 -7.06 -18.05 39.02
C PRO A 230 -7.31 -17.70 40.50
N THR A 231 -6.81 -16.56 41.01
CA THR A 231 -6.88 -16.27 42.44
C THR A 231 -8.09 -15.40 42.78
N PRO A 232 -9.03 -15.87 43.63
CA PRO A 232 -10.05 -15.00 44.17
C PRO A 232 -9.37 -13.97 45.09
N MET A 233 -9.54 -12.68 44.80
CA MET A 233 -9.25 -11.65 45.79
C MET A 233 -10.28 -11.82 46.92
N SER A 234 -9.86 -12.53 47.98
CA SER A 234 -10.68 -12.77 49.16
C SER A 234 -11.01 -11.45 49.87
N PRO A 235 -12.21 -11.34 50.47
CA PRO A 235 -12.80 -10.10 50.99
C PRO A 235 -12.02 -9.43 52.12
#